data_AF-A0A7Z0WQQ4-F1
#
_entry.id   AF-A0A7Z0WQQ4-F1
#
_cell.length_a   1.000
_cell.length_b   1.000
_cell.length_c   1.000
_cell.angle_alpha   90.00
_cell.angle_beta   90.00
_cell.angle_gamma   90.00
#
_symmetry.space_group_name_H-M   'P 1'
#
loop_
_entity.id
_entity.type
_entity.pdbx_description
1 polymer ?
#
loop_
_entity_poly.entity_id
_entity_poly.type
_entity_poly.pdbx_seq_one_letter_code
_entity_poly.pdbx_strand_id
1 'polypeptide(L)' 'MGVSDIAAQQAREHHRAAEAALALAERHRQQRNALVRRLRESDPRRWSYRALATAVGCSPELIAAIVKERV' A
#
# COMPACT_ATOMS: atom_id res chain seq x y z
N MET A 1 15.67 -12.05 40.00
CA MET A 1 14.73 -12.18 38.86
C MET A 1 14.88 -10.94 38.02
N GLY A 2 15.50 -11.09 36.84
CA GLY A 2 16.16 -10.02 36.12
C GLY A 2 15.20 -9.09 35.38
N VAL A 3 15.56 -7.81 35.36
CA VAL A 3 15.08 -6.75 34.45
C VAL A 3 15.21 -7.16 32.96
N SER A 4 15.87 -8.28 32.66
CA SER A 4 16.32 -8.73 31.34
C SER A 4 15.29 -9.48 30.48
N ASP A 5 13.99 -9.40 30.73
CA ASP A 5 13.05 -9.89 29.69
C ASP A 5 11.85 -8.97 29.42
N ILE A 6 11.68 -7.87 30.15
CA ILE A 6 10.62 -6.88 29.81
C ILE A 6 10.97 -6.17 28.50
N ALA A 7 12.21 -5.71 28.34
CA ALA A 7 12.64 -5.06 27.10
C ALA A 7 12.61 -6.02 25.90
N ALA A 8 12.97 -7.29 26.11
CA ALA A 8 12.90 -8.32 25.06
C ALA A 8 11.44 -8.64 24.68
N GLN A 9 10.53 -8.71 25.65
CA GLN A 9 9.10 -8.83 25.40
C GLN A 9 8.56 -7.64 24.61
N GLN A 10 8.87 -6.41 25.04
CA GLN A 10 8.46 -5.19 24.33
C GLN A 10 8.99 -5.15 22.89
N ALA A 11 10.25 -5.57 22.67
CA ALA A 11 10.81 -5.66 21.32
C ALA A 11 10.01 -6.65 20.44
N ARG A 12 9.61 -7.81 20.99
CA ARG A 12 8.77 -8.79 20.26
C ARG A 12 7.37 -8.23 19.96
N GLU A 13 6.78 -7.50 20.89
CA GLU A 13 5.46 -6.87 20.71
C GLU A 13 5.52 -5.81 19.60
N HIS A 14 6.52 -4.92 19.62
CA HIS A 14 6.72 -3.93 18.55
C HIS A 14 6.99 -4.59 17.19
N HIS A 15 7.77 -5.66 17.16
CA HIS A 15 8.02 -6.42 15.93
C HIS A 15 6.72 -6.97 15.34
N ARG A 16 5.90 -7.65 16.14
CA ARG A 16 4.60 -8.18 15.71
C ARG A 16 3.64 -7.07 15.26
N ALA A 17 3.63 -5.94 15.96
CA ALA A 17 2.80 -4.79 15.58
C ALA A 17 3.23 -4.21 14.23
N ALA A 18 4.53 -4.12 13.97
CA ALA A 18 5.07 -3.69 12.69
C ALA A 18 4.69 -4.67 11.56
N GLU A 19 4.82 -5.98 11.78
CA GLU A 19 4.39 -7.01 10.81
C GLU A 19 2.90 -6.90 10.49
N ALA A 20 2.06 -6.75 11.52
CA ALA A 20 0.62 -6.58 11.34
C ALA A 20 0.28 -5.30 10.56
N ALA A 21 0.95 -4.19 10.86
CA ALA A 21 0.77 -2.93 10.12
C ALA A 21 1.23 -3.06 8.66
N LEU A 22 2.33 -3.76 8.39
CA LEU A 22 2.80 -4.02 7.03
C LEU A 22 1.83 -4.89 6.25
N ALA A 23 1.27 -5.93 6.88
CA ALA A 23 0.25 -6.79 6.26
C ALA A 23 -1.04 -6.01 5.93
N LEU A 24 -1.49 -5.14 6.84
CA LEU A 24 -2.64 -4.27 6.59
C LEU A 24 -2.36 -3.27 5.45
N ALA A 25 -1.18 -2.66 5.47
CA ALA A 25 -0.76 -1.74 4.40
C ALA A 25 -0.72 -2.44 3.04
N GLU A 26 -0.26 -3.70 2.98
CA GLU A 26 -0.26 -4.50 1.77
C GLU A 26 -1.68 -4.75 1.23
N ARG A 27 -2.62 -5.12 2.10
CA ARG A 27 -4.04 -5.26 1.71
C ARG A 27 -4.61 -3.97 1.13
N HIS A 28 -4.32 -2.82 1.76
CA HIS A 28 -4.75 -1.52 1.23
C HIS A 28 -4.09 -1.18 -0.11
N ARG A 29 -2.80 -1.52 -0.30
CA ARG A 29 -2.12 -1.35 -1.60
C ARG A 29 -2.80 -2.18 -2.69
N GLN A 30 -3.12 -3.45 -2.42
CA GLN A 30 -3.81 -4.32 -3.36
C GLN A 30 -5.20 -3.78 -3.73
N GLN A 31 -5.98 -3.34 -2.74
CA GLN A 31 -7.30 -2.73 -2.97
C GLN A 31 -7.20 -1.45 -3.81
N ARG A 32 -6.27 -0.55 -3.48
CA ARG A 32 -5.99 0.65 -4.28
C ARG A 32 -5.62 0.28 -5.71
N ASN A 33 -4.72 -0.69 -5.90
CA ASN A 33 -4.27 -1.12 -7.21
C ASN A 33 -5.44 -1.64 -8.06
N ALA A 34 -6.31 -2.47 -7.47
CA ALA A 34 -7.52 -2.97 -8.13
C ALA A 34 -8.49 -1.84 -8.52
N LEU A 35 -8.70 -0.86 -7.64
CA LEU A 35 -9.55 0.30 -7.93
C LEU A 35 -8.98 1.17 -9.06
N VAL A 36 -7.67 1.43 -9.06
CA VAL A 36 -6.99 2.18 -10.12
C VAL A 36 -7.17 1.50 -11.47
N ARG A 37 -7.00 0.18 -11.54
CA ARG A 37 -7.21 -0.59 -12.78
C ARG A 37 -8.65 -0.49 -13.27
N ARG A 38 -9.63 -0.69 -12.37
CA ARG A 38 -11.06 -0.56 -12.71
C ARG A 38 -11.42 0.84 -13.22
N LEU A 39 -10.90 1.91 -12.60
CA LEU A 39 -11.10 3.27 -13.08
C LEU A 39 -10.51 3.43 -14.48
N ARG A 40 -9.27 2.96 -14.69
CA ARG A 40 -8.60 3.02 -15.98
C ARG A 40 -9.37 2.28 -17.09
N GLU A 41 -9.95 1.12 -16.77
CA GLU A 41 -10.78 0.33 -17.68
C GLU A 41 -12.12 0.99 -17.99
N SER A 42 -12.76 1.62 -16.99
CA SER A 42 -14.10 2.20 -17.13
C SER A 42 -14.17 3.35 -18.13
N ASP A 43 -13.18 4.23 -18.15
CA ASP A 43 -13.07 5.32 -19.11
C ASP A 43 -11.60 5.74 -19.27
N PRO A 44 -10.87 5.14 -20.22
CA PRO A 44 -9.47 5.46 -20.46
C PRO A 44 -9.23 6.90 -20.93
N ARG A 45 -10.23 7.61 -21.45
CA ARG A 45 -10.05 9.00 -21.91
C ARG A 45 -10.13 9.96 -20.73
N ARG A 46 -11.11 9.76 -19.83
CA ARG A 46 -11.23 10.52 -18.58
C ARG A 46 -10.12 10.18 -17.59
N TRP A 47 -9.86 8.89 -17.38
CA TRP A 47 -8.88 8.40 -16.41
C TRP A 47 -7.50 8.23 -17.03
N SER A 48 -6.89 9.35 -17.45
CA SER A 48 -5.48 9.37 -17.84
C SER A 48 -4.58 9.06 -16.63
N TYR A 49 -3.33 8.65 -16.89
CA TYR A 49 -2.34 8.37 -15.83
C TYR A 49 -2.17 9.57 -14.87
N ARG A 50 -2.16 10.80 -15.41
CA ARG A 50 -2.05 12.04 -14.62
C ARG A 50 -3.30 12.33 -13.79
N ALA A 51 -4.48 12.09 -14.36
CA ALA A 51 -5.75 12.27 -13.65
C ALA A 51 -5.86 11.30 -12.46
N LEU A 52 -5.51 10.03 -12.68
CA LEU A 52 -5.46 9.01 -11.64
C LEU A 52 -4.43 9.35 -10.55
N ALA A 53 -3.22 9.77 -10.93
CA ALA A 53 -2.18 10.16 -9.99
C ALA A 53 -2.64 11.32 -9.08
N THR A 54 -3.30 12.33 -9.66
CA THR A 54 -3.86 13.46 -8.93
C THR A 54 -4.98 13.03 -7.98
N ALA A 55 -5.91 12.18 -8.46
CA ALA A 55 -7.04 11.73 -7.66
C ALA A 55 -6.62 10.82 -6.48
N VAL A 56 -5.59 10.00 -6.67
CA VAL A 56 -5.08 9.08 -5.65
C VAL A 56 -4.07 9.76 -4.73
N GLY A 57 -3.48 10.89 -5.14
CA GLY A 57 -2.44 11.58 -4.38
C GLY A 57 -1.09 10.87 -4.45
N CYS A 58 -0.75 10.27 -5.60
CA CYS A 58 0.51 9.57 -5.81
C CYS A 58 1.19 9.99 -7.12
N SER A 59 2.35 9.41 -7.41
CA SER A 59 3.08 9.73 -8.63
C SER A 59 2.46 9.05 -9.87
N PRO A 60 2.58 9.64 -11.07
CA PRO A 60 2.19 9.01 -12.32
C PRO A 60 2.93 7.69 -12.61
N GLU A 61 4.17 7.56 -12.15
CA GLU A 61 4.99 6.36 -12.30
C GLU A 61 4.39 5.20 -11.52
N LEU A 62 3.87 5.46 -10.30
CA LEU A 62 3.18 4.44 -9.53
C LEU A 62 1.90 3.98 -10.24
N ILE A 63 1.09 4.92 -10.77
CA ILE A 63 -0.09 4.55 -11.56
C ILE A 63 0.31 3.71 -12.77
N ALA A 64 1.40 4.07 -13.45
CA ALA A 64 1.91 3.30 -14.59
C ALA A 64 2.33 1.88 -14.19
N ALA A 65 2.99 1.72 -13.05
CA ALA A 65 3.36 0.42 -12.52
C ALA A 65 2.12 -0.43 -12.16
N ILE A 66 1.11 0.18 -11.52
CA ILE A 66 -0.14 -0.49 -11.14
C ILE A 66 -0.91 -0.98 -12.37
N VAL A 67 -1.09 -0.13 -13.39
CA VAL A 67 -1.83 -0.46 -14.62
C VAL A 67 -1.09 -1.51 -15.44
N LYS A 68 0.24 -1.54 -15.39
CA LYS A 68 1.07 -2.54 -16.08
C LYS A 68 1.36 -3.79 -15.24
N GLU A 69 0.73 -3.92 -14.07
CA GLU A 69 0.87 -5.05 -13.15
C GLU A 69 2.32 -5.34 -12.70
N ARG A 70 3.09 -4.28 -12.44
CA ARG A 70 4.50 -4.37 -12.00
C ARG A 70 4.68 -4.19 -10.50
N VAL A 71 3.57 -3.98 -9.78
CA VAL A 71 3.47 -3.73 -8.33
C VAL A 71 2.14 -4.21 -7.78
#